data_AF-A0A9D2S7A1-F1
#
_entry.id   AF-A0A9D2S7A1-F1
#
_cell.length_a   1.000
_cell.length_b   1.000
_cell.length_c   1.000
_cell.angle_alpha   90.00
_cell.angle_beta   90.00
_cell.angle_gamma   90.00
#
_symmetry.space_group_name_H-M   'P 1'
#
loop_
_entity.id
_entity.type
_entity.pdbx_description
1 polymer ?
#
loop_
_entity_poly.entity_id
_entity_poly.type
_entity_poly.pdbx_seq_one_letter_code
_entity_poly.pdbx_strand_id
1 'polypeptide(L)'
;MKGVEYEGKISHRDHYSFASKYCSFHNSEAFPIYDSYVEKVLLHYRDADGFCDFKQEELKDYPTFKRVMAAFQQHFGLEGYTVKQLDQYLWQFGKKYFR
;
A
#
# COMPACT_ATOMS: atom_id res chain seq x y z
N MET A 1 14.12 -10.17 9.34
CA MET A 1 14.67 -8.79 9.30
C MET A 1 15.45 -8.55 10.59
N LYS A 2 16.65 -7.95 10.52
CA LYS A 2 17.42 -7.58 11.72
C LYS A 2 16.68 -6.46 12.45
N GLY A 3 16.57 -6.55 13.77
CA GLY A 3 15.94 -5.51 14.58
C GLY A 3 16.73 -4.19 14.52
N VAL A 4 16.05 -3.07 14.70
CA VAL A 4 16.64 -1.74 14.77
C VAL A 4 16.75 -1.34 16.23
N GLU A 5 17.91 -0.86 16.66
CA GLU A 5 18.12 -0.41 18.03
C GLU A 5 17.59 1.02 18.22
N TYR A 6 16.74 1.20 19.23
CA TYR A 6 16.21 2.49 19.65
C TYR A 6 16.39 2.63 21.15
N GLU A 7 17.15 3.63 21.60
CA GLU A 7 17.36 3.92 23.03
C GLU A 7 17.75 2.68 23.86
N GLY A 8 18.62 1.82 23.31
CA GLY A 8 19.06 0.58 23.97
C GLY A 8 18.04 -0.57 23.96
N LYS A 9 16.91 -0.44 23.24
CA LYS A 9 15.93 -1.51 23.01
C LYS A 9 15.94 -1.94 21.55
N ILE A 10 15.95 -3.25 21.32
CA ILE A 10 15.79 -3.82 19.97
C ILE A 10 14.30 -3.76 19.59
N SER A 11 13.98 -2.95 18.60
CA SER A 11 12.66 -2.87 17.99
C SER A 11 12.62 -3.71 16.73
N HIS A 12 11.60 -4.56 16.61
CA HIS A 12 11.29 -5.25 15.36
C HIS A 12 10.23 -4.51 14.54
N ARG A 13 10.03 -3.20 14.78
CA ARG A 13 9.10 -2.41 13.96
C ARG A 13 9.56 -2.39 12.51
N ASP A 14 8.61 -2.71 11.64
CA ASP A 14 8.76 -2.58 10.22
C ASP A 14 8.59 -1.09 9.83
N HIS A 15 9.64 -0.47 9.31
CA HIS A 15 9.62 0.93 8.88
C HIS A 15 9.19 1.10 7.42
N TYR A 16 8.69 0.03 6.80
CA TYR A 16 8.33 0.03 5.39
C TYR A 16 7.23 1.05 5.01
N SER A 17 6.20 1.19 5.85
CA SER A 17 5.20 2.27 5.68
C SER A 17 5.79 3.66 5.82
N PHE A 18 6.82 3.84 6.66
CA PHE A 18 7.51 5.12 6.76
C PHE A 18 8.35 5.42 5.52
N ALA A 19 9.08 4.42 5.01
CA ALA A 19 9.88 4.55 3.80
C ALA A 19 9.02 4.92 2.57
N SER A 20 7.89 4.24 2.37
CA SER A 20 6.97 4.56 1.27
C SER A 20 6.35 5.96 1.41
N LYS A 21 6.00 6.40 2.62
CA LYS A 21 5.56 7.77 2.90
C LYS A 21 6.64 8.80 2.57
N TYR A 22 7.89 8.55 2.94
CA TYR A 22 9.00 9.41 2.62
C TYR A 22 9.19 9.56 1.11
N CYS A 23 9.13 8.47 0.35
CA CYS A 23 9.19 8.51 -1.12
C CYS A 23 8.02 9.29 -1.73
N SER A 24 6.79 9.03 -1.25
CA SER A 24 5.59 9.75 -1.71
C SER A 24 5.65 11.25 -1.43
N PHE A 25 6.29 11.67 -0.32
CA PHE A 25 6.50 13.09 -0.04
C PHE A 25 7.41 13.78 -1.06
N HIS A 26 8.38 13.05 -1.64
CA HIS A 26 9.26 13.58 -2.68
C HIS A 26 8.64 13.52 -4.08
N ASN A 27 7.81 12.52 -4.36
CA ASN A 27 7.09 12.39 -5.63
C ASN A 27 5.79 11.59 -5.44
N SER A 28 4.70 12.32 -5.18
CA SER A 28 3.40 11.71 -4.86
C SER A 28 2.71 11.05 -6.06
N GLU A 29 3.15 11.37 -7.29
CA GLU A 29 2.59 10.79 -8.52
C GLU A 29 3.21 9.43 -8.85
N ALA A 30 4.44 9.15 -8.39
CA ALA A 30 5.15 7.93 -8.73
C ALA A 30 5.16 6.89 -7.61
N PHE A 31 4.92 7.29 -6.36
CA PHE A 31 5.18 6.46 -5.18
C PHE A 31 3.91 6.29 -4.34
N PRO A 32 3.14 5.21 -4.56
CA PRO A 32 2.04 4.86 -3.66
C PRO A 32 2.56 4.49 -2.27
N ILE A 33 1.72 4.76 -1.26
CA ILE A 33 2.03 4.53 0.15
C ILE A 33 1.53 3.15 0.57
N TYR A 34 2.44 2.30 1.02
CA TYR A 34 2.08 1.03 1.64
C TYR A 34 1.69 1.26 3.10
N ASP A 35 0.49 0.78 3.47
CA ASP A 35 -0.06 0.81 4.83
C ASP A 35 -0.95 -0.43 5.03
N SER A 36 -1.12 -0.87 6.29
CA SER A 36 -1.90 -2.08 6.59
C SER A 36 -3.37 -1.95 6.18
N TYR A 37 -3.94 -0.74 6.18
CA TYR A 37 -5.29 -0.53 5.65
C TYR A 37 -5.35 -0.70 4.14
N VAL A 38 -4.36 -0.16 3.41
CA VAL A 38 -4.27 -0.29 1.95
C VAL A 38 -4.15 -1.77 1.57
N GLU A 39 -3.29 -2.53 2.26
CA GLU A 39 -3.17 -3.98 2.08
C GLU A 39 -4.51 -4.70 2.24
N LYS A 40 -5.24 -4.44 3.34
CA LYS A 40 -6.53 -5.08 3.59
C LYS A 40 -7.56 -4.79 2.49
N VAL A 41 -7.58 -3.55 1.99
CA VAL A 41 -8.51 -3.16 0.91
C VAL A 41 -8.14 -3.85 -0.40
N LEU A 42 -6.85 -3.90 -0.77
CA LEU A 42 -6.41 -4.60 -1.97
C LEU A 42 -6.73 -6.10 -1.89
N LEU A 43 -6.51 -6.75 -0.74
CA LEU A 43 -6.87 -8.16 -0.56
C LEU A 43 -8.39 -8.38 -0.67
N HIS A 44 -9.19 -7.48 -0.09
CA HIS A 44 -10.64 -7.56 -0.17
C HIS A 44 -11.15 -7.51 -1.62
N TYR A 45 -10.72 -6.52 -2.39
CA TYR A 45 -11.11 -6.39 -3.80
C TYR A 45 -10.52 -7.50 -4.68
N ARG A 46 -9.35 -8.05 -4.32
CA ARG A 46 -8.81 -9.24 -5.00
C ARG A 46 -9.76 -10.42 -4.83
N ASP A 47 -10.19 -10.68 -3.60
CA ASP A 47 -11.02 -11.84 -3.29
C ASP A 47 -12.47 -11.68 -3.76
N ALA A 48 -12.98 -10.44 -3.79
CA ALA A 48 -14.35 -10.13 -4.22
C ALA A 48 -14.50 -9.98 -5.74
N ASP A 49 -13.58 -9.27 -6.40
CA ASP A 49 -13.70 -8.88 -7.81
C ASP A 49 -12.68 -9.56 -8.73
N GLY A 50 -11.62 -10.16 -8.16
CA GLY A 50 -10.58 -10.82 -8.96
C GLY A 50 -9.77 -9.85 -9.82
N PHE A 51 -9.60 -8.58 -9.38
CA PHE A 51 -9.02 -7.54 -10.24
C PHE A 51 -7.56 -7.78 -10.65
N CYS A 52 -6.79 -8.52 -9.85
CA CYS A 52 -5.39 -8.84 -10.12
C CYS A 52 -4.97 -10.04 -9.27
N ASP A 53 -4.22 -10.97 -9.87
CA ASP A 53 -3.61 -12.07 -9.12
C ASP A 53 -2.33 -11.61 -8.39
N PHE A 54 -2.34 -11.80 -7.06
CA PHE A 54 -1.19 -11.63 -6.17
C PHE A 54 -1.46 -12.28 -4.80
N LYS A 55 -0.39 -12.68 -4.10
CA LYS A 55 -0.41 -13.13 -2.71
C LYS A 55 -0.17 -11.95 -1.76
N GLN A 56 -0.64 -12.09 -0.51
CA GLN A 56 -0.50 -11.01 0.48
C GLN A 56 0.97 -10.66 0.74
N GLU A 57 1.83 -11.66 0.85
CA GLU A 57 3.27 -11.47 1.11
C GLU A 57 3.97 -10.67 -0.01
N GLU A 58 3.47 -10.75 -1.24
CA GLU A 58 4.01 -10.04 -2.40
C GLU A 58 3.75 -8.53 -2.33
N LEU A 59 2.78 -8.06 -1.53
CA LEU A 59 2.55 -6.62 -1.36
C LEU A 59 3.68 -5.92 -0.60
N LYS A 60 4.55 -6.67 0.08
CA LYS A 60 5.78 -6.14 0.68
C LYS A 60 6.92 -5.96 -0.33
N ASP A 61 6.79 -6.50 -1.54
CA ASP A 61 7.68 -6.17 -2.65
C ASP A 61 7.16 -4.92 -3.35
N TYR A 62 7.93 -3.82 -3.29
CA TYR A 62 7.46 -2.51 -3.76
C TYR A 62 7.11 -2.47 -5.26
N PRO A 63 7.91 -3.06 -6.18
CA PRO A 63 7.53 -3.17 -7.58
C PRO A 63 6.20 -3.91 -7.78
N THR A 64 5.98 -5.01 -7.05
CA THR A 64 4.71 -5.75 -7.10
C THR A 64 3.56 -4.91 -6.55
N PHE A 65 3.75 -4.21 -5.44
CA PHE A 65 2.76 -3.28 -4.91
C PHE A 65 2.38 -2.19 -5.92
N LYS A 66 3.35 -1.56 -6.59
CA LYS A 66 3.07 -0.58 -7.66
C LYS A 66 2.28 -1.18 -8.82
N ARG A 67 2.61 -2.41 -9.23
CA ARG A 67 1.87 -3.13 -10.27
C ARG A 67 0.42 -3.39 -9.85
N VAL A 68 0.21 -3.83 -8.61
CA VAL A 68 -1.13 -4.07 -8.06
C VAL A 68 -1.93 -2.77 -7.98
N MET A 69 -1.34 -1.66 -7.56
CA MET A 69 -1.98 -0.35 -7.55
C MET A 69 -2.39 0.10 -8.95
N ALA A 70 -1.53 -0.06 -9.95
CA ALA A 70 -1.85 0.26 -11.34
C ALA A 70 -2.97 -0.64 -11.89
N ALA A 71 -2.93 -1.94 -11.59
CA ALA A 71 -3.99 -2.88 -11.97
C ALA A 71 -5.33 -2.53 -11.33
N PHE A 72 -5.32 -2.10 -10.05
CA PHE A 72 -6.50 -1.60 -9.37
C PHE A 72 -7.07 -0.37 -10.09
N GLN A 73 -6.22 0.60 -10.45
CA GLN A 73 -6.69 1.78 -11.20
C GLN A 73 -7.34 1.39 -12.53
N GLN A 74 -6.69 0.53 -13.29
CA GLN A 74 -7.18 0.10 -14.61
C GLN A 74 -8.49 -0.68 -14.50
N HIS A 75 -8.60 -1.61 -13.55
CA HIS A 75 -9.78 -2.45 -13.39
C HIS A 75 -11.04 -1.64 -13.06
N PHE A 76 -10.91 -0.60 -12.24
CA PHE A 76 -12.03 0.23 -11.81
C PHE A 76 -12.20 1.54 -12.62
N GLY A 77 -11.44 1.73 -13.71
CA GLY A 77 -11.53 2.93 -14.55
C GLY A 77 -11.12 4.22 -13.83
N LEU A 78 -10.10 4.13 -12.96
CA LEU A 78 -9.62 5.21 -12.09
C LEU A 78 -8.34 5.88 -12.59
N GLU A 79 -8.00 5.72 -13.88
CA GLU A 79 -6.78 6.29 -14.46
C GLU A 79 -6.80 7.82 -14.50
N GLY A 80 -7.97 8.45 -14.37
CA GLY A 80 -8.12 9.90 -14.21
C GLY A 80 -7.74 10.43 -12.83
N TYR A 81 -7.50 9.55 -11.85
CA TYR A 81 -7.09 9.93 -10.51
C TYR A 81 -5.59 9.75 -10.31
N THR A 82 -4.99 10.69 -9.59
CA THR A 82 -3.58 10.62 -9.20
C THR A 82 -3.34 9.46 -8.23
N VAL A 83 -2.10 8.97 -8.17
CA VAL A 83 -1.68 7.94 -7.20
C VAL A 83 -2.00 8.39 -5.77
N LYS A 84 -1.78 9.68 -5.48
CA LYS A 84 -2.09 10.27 -4.16
C LYS A 84 -3.57 10.21 -3.81
N GLN A 85 -4.46 10.49 -4.76
CA GLN A 85 -5.91 10.40 -4.54
C GLN A 85 -6.34 8.96 -4.30
N LEU A 86 -5.76 8.00 -5.05
CA LEU A 86 -6.03 6.59 -4.87
C LEU A 86 -5.58 6.11 -3.49
N ASP A 87 -4.34 6.42 -3.08
CA ASP A 87 -3.81 6.11 -1.75
C ASP A 87 -4.72 6.64 -0.64
N GLN A 88 -5.14 7.90 -0.76
CA GLN A 88 -6.02 8.53 0.20
C GLN A 88 -7.37 7.82 0.29
N TYR A 89 -7.95 7.45 -0.86
CA TYR A 89 -9.19 6.68 -0.92
C TYR A 89 -9.03 5.32 -0.23
N LEU A 90 -8.04 4.52 -0.62
CA LEU A 90 -7.82 3.18 -0.08
C LEU A 90 -7.60 3.22 1.44
N TRP A 91 -6.82 4.20 1.92
CA TRP A 91 -6.59 4.36 3.35
C TRP A 91 -7.85 4.78 4.11
N GLN A 92 -8.63 5.75 3.59
CA GLN A 92 -9.87 6.20 4.22
C GLN A 92 -10.93 5.09 4.26
N PHE A 93 -11.09 4.35 3.16
CA PHE A 93 -11.98 3.20 3.06
C PHE A 93 -11.53 2.10 4.03
N GLY A 94 -10.25 1.74 4.00
CA GLY A 94 -9.65 0.75 4.88
C GLY A 94 -9.87 1.07 6.36
N LYS A 95 -9.62 2.32 6.75
CA LYS A 95 -9.85 2.81 8.11
C LYS A 95 -11.32 2.77 8.53
N LYS A 96 -12.25 2.97 7.60
CA LYS A 96 -13.70 2.95 7.88
C LYS A 96 -14.24 1.53 8.06
N TYR A 97 -13.76 0.57 7.28
CA TYR A 97 -14.36 -0.77 7.18
C TYR A 97 -13.55 -1.91 7.79
N PHE A 98 -12.24 -1.73 8.02
CA PHE A 98 -11.34 -2.80 8.49
C PHE A 98 -10.61 -2.44 9.80
N ARG A 99 -11.26 -1.59 10.62
CA ARG A 99 -10.72 -1.09 11.88
C ARG A 99 -10.68 -2.15 12.96
#